data_AF-A0A7S3VN25-F1
#
_entry.id   AF-A0A7S3VN25-F1
#
_cell.length_a   1.000
_cell.length_b   1.000
_cell.length_c   1.000
_cell.angle_alpha   90.00
_cell.angle_beta   90.00
_cell.angle_gamma   90.00
#
_symmetry.space_group_name_H-M   'P 1'
#
loop_
_entity.id
_entity.type
_entity.pdbx_description
1 polymer ?
#
loop_
_entity_poly.entity_id
_entity_poly.type
_entity_poly.pdbx_seq_one_letter_code
_entity_poly.pdbx_strand_id
1 'polypeptide(L)'
;MLEEHWEAHPELQAVPIYQASGMMRKSLKVYETYQEMLNEDIKTLFMHENPFAFHHVTHLKHAGQFDDVGPCVLMATPSGLQSGVSRDIFEAWCEDRRNTVILCDFAVQGTLAREILGGPKDILTKTGGRKKLNCSVAHISFSAHSDYDQTSTFLDEVKPPHVVLVHGEKTEMMRLKGALEKAAAEKEIPRSVYTPAILQTVKVTREPLRVVRVAGQLAEKPPHVGQHLKGIMVSGPAGTGAAGSGAAPQQLLLHPNDLHAYTRLHRGRVTQRQALATDRPFSALRLALEVMFEGVEGSGMLPVSGVKHQRREDPQGASFQGQQLHEQQQQQQDAGV
;
A
#
# COMPACT_ATOMS: atom_id res chain seq x y z
N MET A 1 -14.64 -15.08 29.29
CA MET A 1 -14.49 -14.24 30.50
C MET A 1 -15.74 -14.21 31.37
N LEU A 2 -16.78 -13.39 31.10
CA LEU A 2 -17.96 -13.36 32.00
C LEU A 2 -18.67 -14.71 32.07
N GLU A 3 -18.85 -15.38 30.93
CA GLU A 3 -19.42 -16.73 30.85
C GLU A 3 -18.66 -17.73 31.74
N GLU A 4 -17.35 -17.86 31.54
CA GLU A 4 -16.46 -18.74 32.32
C GLU A 4 -16.46 -18.37 33.81
N HIS A 5 -16.55 -17.07 34.13
CA HIS A 5 -16.59 -16.62 35.52
C HIS A 5 -17.89 -17.03 36.21
N TRP A 6 -19.03 -16.96 35.51
CA TRP A 6 -20.32 -17.43 36.02
C TRP A 6 -20.37 -18.96 36.14
N GLU A 7 -19.78 -19.67 35.18
CA GLU A 7 -19.65 -21.13 35.23
C GLU A 7 -18.86 -21.57 36.47
N ALA A 8 -17.79 -20.84 36.81
CA ALA A 8 -16.94 -21.13 37.97
C ALA A 8 -17.54 -20.72 39.33
N HIS A 9 -18.57 -19.86 39.37
CA HIS A 9 -19.12 -19.29 40.61
C HIS A 9 -20.64 -19.54 40.69
N PRO A 10 -21.08 -20.69 41.25
CA PRO A 10 -22.50 -21.04 41.36
C PRO A 10 -23.35 -20.02 42.11
N GLU A 11 -22.76 -19.28 43.06
CA GLU A 11 -23.43 -18.23 43.82
C GLU A 11 -23.86 -17.03 42.95
N LEU A 12 -23.21 -16.83 41.81
CA LEU A 12 -23.53 -15.74 40.86
C LEU A 12 -24.56 -16.15 39.82
N GLN A 13 -24.91 -17.44 39.69
CA GLN A 13 -25.88 -17.92 38.70
C GLN A 13 -27.29 -17.33 38.88
N ALA A 14 -27.62 -16.84 40.08
CA ALA A 14 -28.87 -16.13 40.35
C ALA A 14 -28.89 -14.70 39.76
N VAL A 15 -27.73 -14.13 39.42
CA VAL A 15 -27.58 -12.78 38.87
C VAL A 15 -27.56 -12.86 37.35
N PRO A 16 -28.58 -12.32 36.64
CA PRO A 16 -28.65 -12.42 35.20
C PRO A 16 -27.65 -11.50 34.50
N ILE A 17 -27.06 -12.01 33.41
CA ILE A 17 -26.27 -11.22 32.47
C ILE A 17 -27.10 -10.95 31.23
N TYR A 18 -27.32 -9.67 30.94
CA TYR A 18 -28.04 -9.21 29.77
C TYR A 18 -27.11 -8.59 28.74
N GLN A 19 -27.36 -8.89 27.47
CA GLN A 19 -26.69 -8.23 26.37
C GLN A 19 -27.69 -7.48 25.50
N ALA A 20 -27.66 -6.14 25.59
CA ALA A 20 -28.50 -5.24 24.83
C ALA A 20 -27.74 -4.65 23.63
N SER A 21 -27.57 -5.47 22.58
CA SER A 21 -27.01 -5.03 21.31
C SER A 21 -27.63 -5.77 20.13
N GLY A 22 -28.36 -5.03 19.28
CA GLY A 22 -28.97 -5.60 18.07
C GLY A 22 -27.95 -6.07 17.02
N MET A 23 -26.75 -5.47 17.02
CA MET A 23 -25.67 -5.86 16.10
C MET A 23 -24.91 -7.09 16.57
N MET A 24 -24.68 -7.22 17.88
CA MET A 24 -23.84 -8.30 18.41
C MET A 24 -24.32 -9.68 17.96
N ARG A 25 -25.64 -9.95 18.03
CA ARG A 25 -26.18 -11.24 17.59
C ARG A 25 -25.89 -11.56 16.12
N LYS A 26 -25.86 -10.54 15.25
CA LYS A 26 -25.48 -10.73 13.84
C LYS A 26 -23.97 -10.91 13.72
N SER A 27 -23.19 -10.18 14.50
CA SER A 27 -21.73 -10.31 14.53
C SER A 27 -21.26 -11.68 15.02
N LEU A 28 -21.92 -12.28 16.02
CA LEU A 28 -21.57 -13.63 16.50
C LEU A 28 -21.65 -14.68 15.38
N LYS A 29 -22.64 -14.57 14.47
CA LYS A 29 -22.72 -15.45 13.30
C LYS A 29 -21.53 -15.29 12.34
N VAL A 30 -20.97 -14.08 12.25
CA VAL A 30 -19.77 -13.82 11.46
C VAL A 30 -18.58 -14.52 12.10
N TYR A 31 -18.43 -14.41 13.44
CA TYR A 31 -17.39 -15.14 14.18
C TYR A 31 -17.50 -16.66 14.02
N GLU A 32 -18.72 -17.21 14.07
CA GLU A 32 -18.97 -18.64 13.82
C GLU A 32 -18.62 -19.05 12.37
N THR A 33 -18.82 -18.15 11.40
CA THR A 33 -18.54 -18.44 9.98
C THR A 33 -17.04 -18.43 9.68
N TYR A 34 -16.28 -17.51 10.27
CA TYR A 34 -14.84 -17.32 10.03
C TYR A 34 -13.98 -17.91 11.15
N GLN A 35 -14.34 -19.10 11.64
CA GLN A 35 -13.61 -19.80 12.72
C GLN A 35 -12.12 -20.04 12.37
N GLU A 36 -11.78 -20.15 11.10
CA GLU A 36 -10.39 -20.36 10.64
C GLU A 36 -9.46 -19.17 10.93
N MET A 37 -10.02 -17.97 11.14
CA MET A 37 -9.25 -16.76 11.46
C MET A 37 -8.99 -16.58 12.97
N LEU A 38 -9.57 -17.43 13.82
CA LEU A 38 -9.40 -17.38 15.27
C LEU A 38 -8.05 -17.99 15.70
N ASN A 39 -7.67 -17.82 16.96
CA ASN A 39 -6.51 -18.49 17.54
C ASN A 39 -6.74 -20.00 17.68
N GLU A 40 -5.66 -20.77 17.77
CA GLU A 40 -5.71 -22.23 17.85
C GLU A 40 -6.47 -22.74 19.09
N ASP A 41 -6.43 -22.00 20.20
CA ASP A 41 -7.17 -22.37 21.42
C ASP A 41 -8.68 -22.38 21.17
N ILE A 42 -9.21 -21.33 20.55
CA ILE A 42 -10.64 -21.21 20.23
C ILE A 42 -11.02 -22.21 19.13
N LYS A 43 -10.17 -22.42 18.12
CA LYS A 43 -10.40 -23.47 17.11
C LYS A 43 -10.52 -24.85 17.74
N THR A 44 -9.72 -25.15 18.76
CA THR A 44 -9.77 -26.42 19.49
C THR A 44 -11.07 -26.53 20.29
N LEU A 45 -11.49 -25.46 20.96
CA LEU A 45 -12.79 -25.41 21.65
C LEU A 45 -13.95 -25.70 20.69
N PHE A 46 -13.93 -25.10 19.49
CA PHE A 46 -14.94 -25.34 18.44
C PHE A 46 -15.06 -26.80 17.99
N MET A 47 -14.03 -27.64 18.19
CA MET A 47 -14.12 -29.07 17.90
C MET A 47 -15.01 -29.82 18.89
N HIS A 48 -15.17 -29.30 20.11
CA HIS A 48 -15.97 -29.88 21.17
C HIS A 48 -17.33 -29.19 21.31
N GLU A 49 -17.33 -27.86 21.37
CA GLU A 49 -18.53 -27.04 21.58
C GLU A 49 -18.37 -25.65 20.97
N ASN A 50 -19.47 -24.96 20.70
CA ASN A 50 -19.42 -23.59 20.19
C ASN A 50 -19.18 -22.60 21.37
N PRO A 51 -18.00 -21.96 21.50
CA PRO A 51 -17.70 -21.06 22.61
C PRO A 51 -18.51 -19.75 22.56
N PHE A 52 -19.22 -19.46 21.47
CA PHE A 52 -20.11 -18.30 21.36
C PHE A 52 -21.58 -18.64 21.67
N ALA A 53 -21.89 -19.90 21.95
CA ALA A 53 -23.21 -20.32 22.42
C ALA A 53 -23.32 -20.15 23.94
N PHE A 54 -23.40 -18.90 24.39
CA PHE A 54 -23.45 -18.55 25.82
C PHE A 54 -24.68 -19.15 26.53
N HIS A 55 -24.47 -19.76 27.70
CA HIS A 55 -25.51 -20.31 28.57
C HIS A 55 -26.01 -19.30 29.60
N HIS A 56 -25.12 -18.45 30.13
CA HIS A 56 -25.44 -17.50 31.20
C HIS A 56 -25.78 -16.10 30.69
N VAL A 57 -25.54 -15.81 29.40
CA VAL A 57 -25.84 -14.51 28.78
C VAL A 57 -27.16 -14.52 28.02
N THR A 58 -28.10 -13.68 28.48
CA THR A 58 -29.40 -13.49 27.81
C THR A 58 -29.36 -12.31 26.84
N HIS A 59 -29.62 -12.57 25.55
CA HIS A 59 -29.68 -11.52 24.54
C HIS A 59 -31.03 -10.81 24.53
N LEU A 60 -31.02 -9.49 24.78
CA LEU A 60 -32.21 -8.66 24.72
C LEU A 60 -32.45 -8.15 23.30
N LYS A 61 -33.68 -8.33 22.77
CA LYS A 61 -34.04 -7.82 21.43
C LYS A 61 -34.34 -6.32 21.47
N HIS A 62 -34.96 -5.86 22.56
CA HIS A 62 -35.39 -4.48 22.76
C HIS A 62 -35.24 -4.08 24.23
N ALA A 63 -34.99 -2.79 24.51
CA ALA A 63 -34.88 -2.28 25.87
C ALA A 63 -36.15 -2.53 26.72
N GLY A 64 -37.33 -2.61 26.11
CA GLY A 64 -38.58 -2.94 26.82
C GLY A 64 -38.71 -4.39 27.31
N GLN A 65 -37.78 -5.28 26.96
CA GLN A 65 -37.68 -6.64 27.52
C GLN A 65 -36.80 -6.70 28.77
N PHE A 66 -36.15 -5.60 29.11
CA PHE A 66 -35.33 -5.51 30.30
C PHE A 66 -36.22 -5.28 31.51
N ASP A 67 -36.25 -6.25 32.42
CA ASP A 67 -36.91 -6.10 33.72
C ASP A 67 -35.86 -5.69 34.76
N ASP A 68 -35.93 -4.45 35.23
CA ASP A 68 -34.94 -3.85 36.13
C ASP A 68 -35.22 -4.26 37.59
N VAL A 69 -35.13 -5.56 37.86
CA VAL A 69 -35.43 -6.15 39.16
C VAL A 69 -34.21 -6.87 39.71
N GLY A 70 -33.69 -6.36 40.83
CA GLY A 70 -32.55 -6.94 41.53
C GLY A 70 -31.19 -6.63 40.88
N PRO A 71 -30.11 -7.22 41.40
CA PRO A 71 -28.79 -7.06 40.81
C PRO A 71 -28.74 -7.75 39.43
N CYS A 72 -28.18 -7.07 38.43
CA CYS A 72 -27.93 -7.65 37.11
C CYS A 72 -26.66 -7.04 36.48
N VAL A 73 -26.13 -7.72 35.46
CA VAL A 73 -25.05 -7.20 34.62
C VAL A 73 -25.61 -6.90 33.24
N LEU A 74 -25.56 -5.64 32.80
CA LEU A 74 -26.01 -5.25 31.46
C LEU A 74 -24.83 -4.79 30.59
N MET A 75 -24.59 -5.53 29.51
CA MET A 75 -23.71 -5.12 28.43
C MET A 75 -24.51 -4.37 27.36
N ALA A 76 -24.29 -3.07 27.22
CA ALA A 76 -25.04 -2.22 26.30
C ALA A 76 -24.14 -1.42 25.35
N THR A 77 -24.59 -1.25 24.11
CA THR A 77 -23.92 -0.43 23.09
C THR A 77 -24.67 0.88 22.84
N PRO A 78 -23.99 1.97 22.42
CA PRO A 78 -22.56 2.16 22.18
C PRO A 78 -21.73 2.50 23.44
N SER A 79 -20.42 2.22 23.42
CA SER A 79 -19.51 2.47 24.56
C SER A 79 -19.29 3.95 24.89
N GLY A 80 -19.46 4.85 23.92
CA GLY A 80 -19.31 6.30 24.12
C GLY A 80 -20.45 7.00 24.89
N LEU A 81 -21.49 6.26 25.29
CA LEU A 81 -22.68 6.78 26.02
C LEU A 81 -23.31 8.03 25.36
N GLN A 82 -23.27 8.12 24.02
CA GLN A 82 -23.84 9.26 23.30
C GLN A 82 -25.34 9.11 23.08
N SER A 83 -25.78 7.89 22.80
CA SER A 83 -27.15 7.56 22.41
C SER A 83 -27.42 6.08 22.65
N GLY A 84 -28.59 5.58 22.25
CA GLY A 84 -28.94 4.16 22.32
C GLY A 84 -29.14 3.65 23.74
N VAL A 85 -29.21 2.31 23.86
CA VAL A 85 -29.58 1.62 25.09
C VAL A 85 -28.57 1.87 26.22
N SER A 86 -27.28 1.93 25.89
CA SER A 86 -26.25 2.22 26.91
C SER A 86 -26.48 3.58 27.57
N ARG A 87 -26.90 4.58 26.79
CA ARG A 87 -27.21 5.92 27.31
C ARG A 87 -28.53 5.96 28.07
N ASP A 88 -29.57 5.27 27.58
CA ASP A 88 -30.86 5.18 28.27
C ASP A 88 -30.72 4.58 29.67
N ILE A 89 -30.01 3.45 29.76
CA ILE A 89 -29.82 2.74 31.02
C ILE A 89 -28.87 3.51 31.94
N PHE A 90 -27.81 4.12 31.39
CA PHE A 90 -26.93 4.96 32.19
C PHE A 90 -27.67 6.12 32.86
N GLU A 91 -28.54 6.84 32.13
CA GLU A 91 -29.35 7.92 32.71
C GLU A 91 -30.37 7.41 33.75
N ALA A 92 -30.86 6.18 33.61
CA ALA A 92 -31.74 5.55 34.61
C ALA A 92 -30.97 5.20 35.90
N TRP A 93 -29.70 4.79 35.77
CA TRP A 93 -28.93 4.19 36.87
C TRP A 93 -27.90 5.10 37.52
N CYS A 94 -27.51 6.22 36.90
CA CYS A 94 -26.37 7.03 37.35
C CYS A 94 -26.55 7.68 38.73
N GLU A 95 -27.79 7.82 39.21
CA GLU A 95 -28.11 8.48 40.48
C GLU A 95 -28.02 7.55 41.70
N ASP A 96 -27.99 6.22 41.51
CA ASP A 96 -27.83 5.23 42.57
C ASP A 96 -26.35 4.88 42.78
N ARG A 97 -25.87 4.97 44.02
CA ARG A 97 -24.49 4.68 44.42
C ARG A 97 -24.12 3.20 44.39
N ARG A 98 -25.12 2.31 44.42
CA ARG A 98 -24.91 0.86 44.34
C ARG A 98 -24.53 0.42 42.93
N ASN A 99 -24.85 1.24 41.93
CA ASN A 99 -24.58 0.94 40.54
C ASN A 99 -23.13 1.26 40.20
N THR A 100 -22.58 0.49 39.26
CA THR A 100 -21.23 0.70 38.73
C THR A 100 -21.29 0.67 37.21
N VAL A 101 -20.68 1.66 36.56
CA VAL A 101 -20.42 1.64 35.12
C VAL A 101 -18.96 1.30 34.87
N ILE A 102 -18.72 0.27 34.06
CA ILE A 102 -17.39 -0.17 33.66
C ILE A 102 -17.21 0.21 32.19
N LEU A 103 -16.26 1.10 31.92
CA LEU A 103 -15.86 1.45 30.57
C LEU A 103 -14.71 0.54 30.14
N CYS A 104 -14.96 -0.26 29.11
CA CYS A 104 -14.00 -1.24 28.59
C CYS A 104 -13.14 -0.72 27.44
N ASP A 105 -13.62 0.30 26.73
CA ASP A 105 -12.99 0.86 25.54
C ASP A 105 -12.26 2.17 25.83
N PHE A 106 -11.47 2.62 24.86
CA PHE A 106 -10.93 3.98 24.86
C PHE A 106 -12.05 5.02 24.70
N ALA A 107 -12.24 5.84 25.74
CA ALA A 107 -13.22 6.90 25.73
C ALA A 107 -12.72 8.12 24.94
N VAL A 108 -13.27 8.32 23.74
CA VAL A 108 -12.89 9.43 22.84
C VAL A 108 -13.26 10.79 23.46
N GLN A 109 -12.38 11.78 23.27
CA GLN A 109 -12.60 13.15 23.73
C GLN A 109 -13.91 13.73 23.15
N GLY A 110 -14.69 14.39 24.00
CA GLY A 110 -16.00 14.94 23.62
C GLY A 110 -17.17 13.97 23.79
N THR A 111 -16.93 12.73 24.24
CA THR A 111 -18.00 11.80 24.61
C THR A 111 -18.33 11.87 26.10
N LEU A 112 -19.56 11.49 26.46
CA LEU A 112 -20.01 11.37 27.85
C LEU A 112 -19.18 10.32 28.59
N ALA A 113 -18.82 9.22 27.93
CA ALA A 113 -17.91 8.22 28.51
C ALA A 113 -16.59 8.85 28.98
N ARG A 114 -16.04 9.80 28.21
CA ARG A 114 -14.82 10.51 28.61
C ARG A 114 -15.09 11.53 29.72
N GLU A 115 -16.23 12.19 29.69
CA GLU A 115 -16.66 13.15 30.71
C GLU A 115 -16.79 12.50 32.09
N ILE A 116 -17.48 11.34 32.19
CA ILE A 116 -17.74 10.68 33.47
C ILE A 116 -16.48 10.11 34.12
N LEU A 117 -15.43 9.81 33.34
CA LEU A 117 -14.11 9.46 33.88
C LEU A 117 -13.46 10.61 34.65
N GLY A 118 -13.85 11.85 34.37
CA GLY A 118 -13.41 13.02 35.14
C GLY A 118 -14.13 13.18 36.48
N GLY A 119 -15.15 12.36 36.77
CA GLY A 119 -15.95 12.43 38.00
C GLY A 119 -16.74 13.74 38.17
N PRO A 120 -17.51 14.19 37.16
CA PRO A 120 -18.36 15.37 37.31
C PRO A 120 -19.45 15.12 38.36
N LYS A 121 -19.91 16.17 39.04
CA LYS A 121 -21.02 16.05 40.01
C LYS A 121 -22.36 15.78 39.34
N ASP A 122 -22.57 16.41 38.18
CA ASP A 122 -23.80 16.32 37.40
C ASP A 122 -23.46 16.02 35.95
N ILE A 123 -24.32 15.25 35.28
CA ILE A 123 -24.27 14.97 33.85
C ILE A 123 -25.42 15.65 33.11
N LEU A 124 -25.22 15.97 31.84
CA LEU A 124 -26.28 16.45 30.96
C LEU A 124 -27.02 15.26 30.34
N THR A 125 -28.34 15.19 30.53
CA THR A 125 -29.21 14.17 29.94
C THR A 125 -29.55 14.48 28.47
N LYS A 126 -30.02 13.47 27.73
CA LYS A 126 -30.44 13.64 26.33
C LYS A 126 -31.60 14.63 26.15
N THR A 127 -32.44 14.77 27.17
CA THR A 127 -33.58 15.71 27.17
C THR A 127 -33.19 17.13 27.59
N GLY A 128 -31.91 17.38 27.88
CA GLY A 128 -31.39 18.67 28.32
C GLY A 128 -31.49 18.93 29.83
N GLY A 129 -32.04 18.00 30.60
CA GLY A 129 -32.01 18.05 32.07
C GLY A 129 -30.64 17.68 32.65
N ARG A 130 -30.43 17.94 33.94
CA ARG A 130 -29.23 17.50 34.68
C ARG A 130 -29.57 16.39 35.66
N LYS A 131 -28.69 15.38 35.76
CA LYS A 131 -28.78 14.28 36.73
C LYS A 131 -27.49 14.19 37.54
N LYS A 132 -27.58 13.75 38.80
CA LYS A 132 -26.40 13.57 39.66
C LYS A 132 -25.64 12.30 39.27
N LEU A 133 -24.31 12.37 39.22
CA LEU A 133 -23.46 11.20 39.06
C LEU A 133 -23.07 10.68 40.44
N ASN A 134 -23.75 9.64 40.89
CA ASN A 134 -23.54 8.99 42.18
C ASN A 134 -23.00 7.56 42.02
N CYS A 135 -23.24 6.91 40.89
CA CYS A 135 -22.73 5.58 40.61
C CYS A 135 -21.19 5.58 40.53
N SER A 136 -20.59 4.41 40.76
CA SER A 136 -19.15 4.23 40.63
C SER A 136 -18.77 4.14 39.15
N VAL A 137 -17.72 4.85 38.73
CA VAL A 137 -17.19 4.80 37.36
C VAL A 137 -15.83 4.12 37.39
N ALA A 138 -15.70 2.99 36.72
CA ALA A 138 -14.44 2.26 36.57
C ALA A 138 -14.02 2.22 35.09
N HIS A 139 -12.72 2.28 34.84
CA HIS A 139 -12.12 2.07 33.52
C HIS A 139 -11.22 0.85 33.57
N ILE A 140 -11.57 -0.17 32.80
CA ILE A 140 -10.78 -1.41 32.67
C ILE A 140 -10.55 -1.61 31.19
N SER A 141 -9.36 -1.25 30.70
CA SER A 141 -9.08 -1.31 29.26
C SER A 141 -8.96 -2.76 28.78
N PHE A 142 -9.87 -3.17 27.91
CA PHE A 142 -9.76 -4.41 27.12
C PHE A 142 -9.28 -4.12 25.68
N SER A 143 -8.66 -2.97 25.48
CA SER A 143 -8.15 -2.59 24.17
C SER A 143 -7.09 -3.59 23.70
N ALA A 144 -7.34 -4.24 22.56
CA ALA A 144 -6.36 -5.06 21.84
C ALA A 144 -5.28 -4.20 21.14
N HIS A 145 -4.85 -3.13 21.80
CA HIS A 145 -3.75 -2.29 21.34
C HIS A 145 -2.44 -2.82 21.90
N SER A 146 -1.37 -2.72 21.11
CA SER A 146 -0.04 -3.07 21.58
C SER A 146 0.44 -2.08 22.63
N ASP A 147 1.09 -2.59 23.66
CA ASP A 147 1.80 -1.76 24.63
C ASP A 147 3.15 -1.30 24.06
N TYR A 148 3.89 -0.52 24.86
CA TYR A 148 5.21 -0.03 24.47
C TYR A 148 6.19 -1.18 24.20
N ASP A 149 6.21 -2.19 25.06
CA ASP A 149 7.18 -3.28 24.99
C ASP A 149 6.95 -4.16 23.75
N GLN A 150 5.69 -4.48 23.44
CA GLN A 150 5.31 -5.19 22.23
C GLN A 150 5.64 -4.38 20.97
N THR A 151 5.31 -3.08 20.97
CA THR A 151 5.59 -2.21 19.82
C THR A 151 7.09 -2.05 19.59
N SER A 152 7.87 -1.87 20.65
CA SER A 152 9.33 -1.76 20.59
C SER A 152 9.96 -3.05 20.08
N THR A 153 9.55 -4.20 20.63
CA THR A 153 10.02 -5.53 20.20
C THR A 153 9.75 -5.76 18.71
N PHE A 154 8.53 -5.48 18.25
CA PHE A 154 8.17 -5.58 16.85
C PHE A 154 9.06 -4.72 15.94
N LEU A 155 9.34 -3.47 16.33
CA LEU A 155 10.20 -2.58 15.55
C LEU A 155 11.66 -3.04 15.55
N ASP A 156 12.11 -3.70 16.61
CA ASP A 156 13.48 -4.21 16.73
C ASP A 156 13.71 -5.50 15.94
N GLU A 157 12.67 -6.30 15.74
CA GLU A 157 12.69 -7.44 14.83
C GLU A 157 12.70 -7.00 13.37
N VAL A 158 11.81 -6.07 13.00
CA VAL A 158 11.68 -5.61 11.60
C VAL A 158 12.81 -4.67 11.18
N LYS A 159 13.41 -3.93 12.13
CA LYS A 159 14.45 -2.91 11.91
C LYS A 159 14.14 -1.94 10.76
N PRO A 160 12.95 -1.31 10.72
CA PRO A 160 12.61 -0.41 9.64
C PRO A 160 13.42 0.90 9.74
N PRO A 161 13.93 1.45 8.62
CA PRO A 161 14.67 2.72 8.62
C PRO A 161 13.76 3.93 8.89
N HIS A 162 12.48 3.82 8.55
CA HIS A 162 11.47 4.87 8.70
C HIS A 162 10.22 4.31 9.39
N VAL A 163 9.77 4.97 10.46
CA VAL A 163 8.56 4.61 11.21
C VAL A 163 7.62 5.80 11.23
N VAL A 164 6.36 5.60 10.84
CA VAL A 164 5.33 6.66 10.87
C VAL A 164 4.28 6.29 11.89
N LEU A 165 4.21 7.05 12.98
CA LEU A 165 3.22 6.89 14.03
C LEU A 165 1.90 7.57 13.63
N VAL A 166 0.81 6.82 13.73
CA VAL A 166 -0.56 7.23 13.41
C VAL A 166 -1.51 6.66 14.46
N HIS A 167 -2.78 7.08 14.44
CA HIS A 167 -3.84 6.55 15.29
C HIS A 167 -3.52 6.59 16.81
N GLY A 168 -2.93 7.69 17.28
CA GLY A 168 -2.71 7.93 18.71
C GLY A 168 -3.05 9.36 19.11
N GLU A 169 -3.16 9.59 20.42
CA GLU A 169 -3.27 10.95 20.96
C GLU A 169 -1.93 11.68 20.76
N LYS A 170 -1.99 12.99 20.47
CA LYS A 170 -0.83 13.77 20.07
C LYS A 170 0.30 13.74 21.11
N THR A 171 -0.03 13.89 22.38
CA THR A 171 0.93 13.91 23.48
C THR A 171 1.57 12.53 23.68
N GLU A 172 0.76 11.48 23.69
CA GLU A 172 1.25 10.10 23.83
C GLU A 172 2.08 9.64 22.62
N MET A 173 1.70 10.02 21.40
CA MET A 173 2.53 9.76 20.20
C MET A 173 3.88 10.46 20.27
N MET A 174 3.95 11.69 20.78
CA MET A 174 5.22 12.40 20.95
C MET A 174 6.11 11.75 22.01
N ARG A 175 5.52 11.23 23.09
CA ARG A 175 6.23 10.43 24.11
C ARG A 175 6.77 9.13 23.53
N LEU A 176 5.93 8.39 22.82
CA LEU A 176 6.30 7.16 22.14
C LEU A 176 7.43 7.39 21.13
N LYS A 177 7.34 8.45 20.32
CA LYS A 177 8.41 8.85 19.41
C LYS A 177 9.74 9.02 20.13
N GLY A 178 9.78 9.80 21.20
CA GLY A 178 11.02 10.05 21.95
C GLY A 178 11.60 8.77 22.57
N ALA A 179 10.74 7.88 23.07
CA ALA A 179 11.16 6.58 23.60
C ALA A 179 11.75 5.67 22.52
N LEU A 180 11.11 5.60 21.33
CA LEU A 180 11.57 4.79 20.21
C LEU A 180 12.88 5.30 19.59
N GLU A 181 13.06 6.62 19.49
CA GLU A 181 14.30 7.24 19.02
C GLU A 181 15.46 6.98 19.99
N LYS A 182 15.20 7.09 21.30
CA LYS A 182 16.18 6.76 22.34
C LYS A 182 16.58 5.29 22.30
N ALA A 183 15.60 4.38 22.25
CA ALA A 183 15.85 2.94 22.19
C ALA A 183 16.62 2.55 20.90
N ALA A 184 16.33 3.19 19.77
CA ALA A 184 17.06 2.96 18.53
C ALA A 184 18.51 3.46 18.62
N ALA A 185 18.74 4.63 19.25
CA ALA A 185 20.08 5.17 19.45
C ALA A 185 20.94 4.28 20.37
N GLU A 186 20.37 3.73 21.43
CA GLU A 186 21.05 2.78 22.33
C GLU A 186 21.46 1.47 21.63
N LYS A 187 20.70 1.07 20.61
CA LYS A 187 20.96 -0.15 19.81
C LYS A 187 21.75 0.13 18.52
N GLU A 188 22.18 1.38 18.31
CA GLU A 188 22.86 1.83 17.08
C GLU A 188 22.07 1.54 15.79
N ILE A 189 20.73 1.50 15.86
CA ILE A 189 19.85 1.26 14.72
C ILE A 189 19.49 2.62 14.09
N PRO A 190 19.85 2.88 12.82
CA PRO A 190 19.45 4.10 12.13
C PRO A 190 17.92 4.06 11.87
N ARG A 191 17.15 4.77 12.69
CA ARG A 191 15.68 4.83 12.62
C ARG A 191 15.20 6.27 12.69
N SER A 192 14.40 6.70 11.71
CA SER A 192 13.71 7.99 11.72
C SER A 192 12.23 7.80 12.07
N VAL A 193 11.76 8.45 13.12
CA VAL A 193 10.36 8.33 13.59
C VAL A 193 9.58 9.62 13.29
N TYR A 194 8.45 9.48 12.59
CA TYR A 194 7.60 10.57 12.16
C TYR A 194 6.24 10.52 12.87
N THR A 195 5.71 11.69 13.22
CA THR A 195 4.38 11.88 13.83
C THR A 195 3.64 12.97 13.04
N PRO A 196 3.24 12.70 11.79
CA PRO A 196 2.65 13.72 10.93
C PRO A 196 1.30 14.20 11.45
N ALA A 197 1.05 15.50 11.36
CA ALA A 197 -0.28 16.05 11.56
C ALA A 197 -1.22 15.63 10.41
N ILE A 198 -2.53 15.76 10.64
CA ILE A 198 -3.54 15.56 9.60
C ILE A 198 -3.21 16.47 8.40
N LEU A 199 -3.17 15.91 7.19
CA LEU A 199 -2.74 16.54 5.93
C LEU A 199 -1.24 16.84 5.79
N GLN A 200 -0.39 16.50 6.76
CA GLN A 200 1.05 16.66 6.62
C GLN A 200 1.65 15.54 5.76
N THR A 201 2.38 15.93 4.70
CA THR A 201 3.08 14.98 3.84
C THR A 201 4.42 14.57 4.46
N VAL A 202 4.66 13.27 4.59
CA VAL A 202 5.98 12.71 4.92
C VAL A 202 6.71 12.38 3.62
N LYS A 203 7.88 13.01 3.41
CA LYS A 203 8.74 12.75 2.25
C LYS A 203 9.92 11.88 2.68
N VAL A 204 10.01 10.69 2.09
CA VAL A 204 11.14 9.77 2.31
C VAL A 204 11.93 9.70 1.00
N THR A 205 13.16 10.23 1.02
CA THR A 205 14.07 10.16 -0.12
C THR A 205 14.76 8.80 -0.10
N ARG A 206 14.65 8.06 -1.20
CA ARG A 206 15.39 6.81 -1.41
C ARG A 206 16.30 6.99 -2.62
N GLU A 207 17.58 6.69 -2.45
CA GLU A 207 18.46 6.57 -3.61
C GLU A 207 18.01 5.38 -4.45
N PRO A 208 17.67 5.59 -5.74
CA PRO A 208 17.18 4.51 -6.57
C PRO A 208 18.33 3.52 -6.81
N LEU A 209 18.22 2.32 -6.24
CA LEU A 209 19.09 1.21 -6.61
C LEU A 209 18.74 0.81 -8.05
N ARG A 210 19.54 1.28 -9.01
CA ARG A 210 19.40 0.89 -10.42
C ARG A 210 20.10 -0.45 -10.63
N VAL A 211 19.32 -1.52 -10.62
CA VAL A 211 19.80 -2.86 -10.96
C VAL A 211 19.64 -3.06 -12.46
N VAL A 212 20.76 -3.17 -13.17
CA VAL A 212 20.79 -3.52 -14.59
C VAL A 212 21.18 -4.98 -14.71
N ARG A 213 20.36 -5.78 -15.38
CA ARG A 213 20.68 -7.18 -15.67
C ARG A 213 21.49 -7.23 -16.96
N VAL A 214 22.56 -8.00 -16.99
CA VAL A 214 23.32 -8.25 -18.23
C VAL A 214 22.84 -9.57 -18.81
N ALA A 215 22.62 -9.63 -20.12
CA ALA A 215 22.19 -10.85 -20.82
C ALA A 215 22.83 -10.96 -22.21
N GLY A 216 22.74 -12.16 -22.78
CA GLY A 216 23.33 -12.50 -24.08
C GLY A 216 24.85 -12.69 -23.99
N GLN A 217 25.55 -12.30 -25.06
CA GLN A 217 27.00 -12.43 -25.21
C GLN A 217 27.77 -11.66 -24.13
N LEU A 218 27.24 -10.53 -23.66
CA LEU A 218 27.83 -9.77 -22.56
C LEU A 218 27.80 -10.51 -21.21
N ALA A 219 26.98 -11.57 -21.09
CA ALA A 219 26.87 -12.39 -19.89
C ALA A 219 27.60 -13.74 -20.01
N GLU A 220 28.22 -14.06 -21.14
CA GLU A 220 28.98 -15.32 -21.32
C GLU A 220 30.17 -15.41 -20.36
N LYS A 221 30.80 -14.28 -20.04
CA LYS A 221 31.79 -14.16 -18.98
C LYS A 221 31.21 -13.27 -17.88
N PRO A 222 31.22 -13.73 -16.61
CA PRO A 222 30.72 -12.91 -15.52
C PRO A 222 31.58 -11.64 -15.42
N PRO A 223 30.95 -10.45 -15.37
CA PRO A 223 31.70 -9.20 -15.30
C PRO A 223 32.43 -9.07 -13.97
N HIS A 224 33.65 -8.53 -14.01
CA HIS A 224 34.44 -8.24 -12.81
C HIS A 224 34.33 -6.77 -12.40
N VAL A 225 34.49 -6.48 -11.11
CA VAL A 225 34.47 -5.11 -10.58
C VAL A 225 35.60 -4.30 -11.22
N GLY A 226 35.26 -3.20 -11.89
CA GLY A 226 36.20 -2.35 -12.64
C GLY A 226 36.31 -2.64 -14.14
N GLN A 227 35.64 -3.69 -14.64
CA GLN A 227 35.58 -3.98 -16.07
C GLN A 227 34.64 -3.01 -16.78
N HIS A 228 35.11 -2.46 -17.91
CA HIS A 228 34.28 -1.63 -18.78
C HIS A 228 33.34 -2.52 -19.60
N LEU A 229 32.03 -2.36 -19.40
CA LEU A 229 31.00 -3.03 -20.19
C LEU A 229 30.41 -2.03 -21.18
N LYS A 230 30.44 -2.38 -22.48
CA LYS A 230 29.84 -1.58 -23.56
C LYS A 230 28.68 -2.38 -24.16
N GLY A 231 27.49 -1.79 -24.14
CA GLY A 231 26.28 -2.42 -24.66
C GLY A 231 25.15 -1.42 -24.84
N ILE A 232 24.03 -1.92 -25.33
CA ILE A 232 22.78 -1.17 -25.46
C ILE A 232 21.93 -1.49 -24.24
N MET A 233 21.58 -0.46 -23.49
CA MET A 233 20.65 -0.60 -22.36
C MET A 233 19.22 -0.45 -22.87
N VAL A 234 18.39 -1.46 -22.60
CA VAL A 234 16.97 -1.47 -22.93
C VAL A 234 16.18 -1.37 -21.64
N SER A 235 15.37 -0.32 -21.53
CA SER A 235 14.41 -0.15 -20.44
C SER A 235 13.03 -0.59 -20.92
N GLY A 236 12.54 -1.72 -20.40
CA GLY A 236 11.16 -2.15 -20.61
C GLY A 236 10.21 -1.54 -19.57
N PRO A 237 8.89 -1.55 -19.83
CA PRO A 237 7.92 -1.34 -18.75
C PRO A 237 8.21 -2.33 -17.63
N ALA A 238 8.00 -1.92 -16.37
CA ALA A 238 8.11 -2.82 -15.22
C ALA A 238 7.37 -4.12 -15.55
N GLY A 239 8.05 -5.27 -15.36
CA GLY A 239 7.50 -6.57 -15.71
C GLY A 239 6.10 -6.75 -15.11
N THR A 240 5.28 -7.60 -15.71
CA THR A 240 3.87 -7.89 -15.39
C THR A 240 3.61 -8.48 -13.98
N GLY A 241 4.49 -8.24 -13.00
CA GLY A 241 4.12 -8.33 -11.60
C GLY A 241 3.05 -7.28 -11.31
N ALA A 242 1.88 -7.76 -10.88
CA ALA A 242 0.68 -7.01 -10.49
C ALA A 242 0.88 -5.48 -10.37
N ALA A 243 0.16 -4.75 -11.22
CA ALA A 243 0.03 -3.30 -11.18
C ALA A 243 -0.27 -2.85 -9.74
N GLY A 244 0.73 -2.28 -9.07
CA GLY A 244 0.68 -1.94 -7.64
C GLY A 244 1.98 -2.17 -6.90
N SER A 245 2.86 -3.07 -7.38
CA SER A 245 4.23 -3.12 -6.88
C SER A 245 5.05 -2.02 -7.57
N GLY A 246 5.60 -1.08 -6.81
CA GLY A 246 6.53 -0.05 -7.31
C GLY A 246 7.86 -0.62 -7.79
N ALA A 247 7.83 -1.74 -8.51
CA ALA A 247 8.98 -2.42 -9.07
C ALA A 247 9.64 -1.52 -10.11
N ALA A 248 10.94 -1.30 -9.95
CA ALA A 248 11.74 -0.54 -10.90
C ALA A 248 11.61 -1.17 -12.30
N PRO A 249 11.60 -0.36 -13.38
CA PRO A 249 11.57 -0.87 -14.75
C PRO A 249 12.73 -1.85 -14.94
N GLN A 250 12.45 -3.00 -15.58
CA GLN A 250 13.49 -4.00 -15.80
C GLN A 250 14.47 -3.45 -16.84
N GLN A 251 15.67 -3.10 -16.37
CA GLN A 251 16.75 -2.60 -17.22
C GLN A 251 17.65 -3.77 -17.61
N LEU A 252 17.83 -3.95 -18.92
CA LEU A 252 18.64 -5.02 -19.49
C LEU A 252 19.78 -4.41 -20.32
N LEU A 253 21.02 -4.83 -20.07
CA LEU A 253 22.19 -4.46 -20.87
C LEU A 253 22.52 -5.61 -21.83
N LEU A 254 22.50 -5.33 -23.12
CA LEU A 254 22.66 -6.31 -24.19
C LEU A 254 23.77 -5.91 -25.16
N HIS A 255 24.37 -6.91 -25.80
CA HIS A 255 25.23 -6.67 -26.95
C HIS A 255 24.36 -6.25 -28.15
N PRO A 256 24.81 -5.35 -29.06
CA PRO A 256 24.02 -4.93 -30.21
C PRO A 256 23.50 -6.07 -31.10
N ASN A 257 24.21 -7.21 -31.13
CA ASN A 257 23.80 -8.37 -31.91
C ASN A 257 22.65 -9.14 -31.25
N ASP A 258 22.53 -9.12 -29.92
CA ASP A 258 21.53 -9.88 -29.17
C ASP A 258 20.20 -9.14 -29.03
N LEU A 259 20.12 -7.90 -29.53
CA LEU A 259 18.96 -7.04 -29.40
C LEU A 259 17.67 -7.72 -29.91
N HIS A 260 17.76 -8.45 -31.03
CA HIS A 260 16.63 -9.15 -31.64
C HIS A 260 16.19 -10.41 -30.87
N ALA A 261 17.08 -11.01 -30.07
CA ALA A 261 16.78 -12.22 -29.30
C ALA A 261 16.01 -11.90 -28.01
N TYR A 262 16.27 -10.73 -27.42
CA TYR A 262 15.70 -10.31 -26.14
C TYR A 262 14.65 -9.20 -26.27
N THR A 263 14.52 -8.56 -27.43
CA THR A 263 13.56 -7.48 -27.66
C THR A 263 12.91 -7.62 -29.04
N ARG A 264 11.77 -6.93 -29.23
CA ARG A 264 11.13 -6.81 -30.55
C ARG A 264 11.84 -5.80 -31.47
N LEU A 265 12.98 -5.27 -31.06
CA LEU A 265 13.74 -4.31 -31.85
C LEU A 265 14.63 -5.06 -32.84
N HIS A 266 14.46 -4.74 -34.10
CA HIS A 266 15.31 -5.25 -35.16
C HIS A 266 16.39 -4.22 -35.51
N ARG A 267 17.60 -4.71 -35.81
CA ARG A 267 18.68 -3.87 -36.28
C ARG A 267 18.41 -3.45 -37.72
N GLY A 268 18.18 -2.17 -37.95
CA GLY A 268 18.16 -1.58 -39.29
C GLY A 268 19.55 -1.10 -39.70
N ARG A 269 19.92 -1.28 -40.97
CA ARG A 269 21.08 -0.60 -41.58
C ARG A 269 20.57 0.27 -42.73
N VAL A 270 20.73 1.57 -42.60
CA VAL A 270 20.46 2.51 -43.70
C VAL A 270 21.77 2.70 -44.46
N THR A 271 21.74 2.44 -45.77
CA THR A 271 22.90 2.66 -46.65
C THR A 271 22.56 3.80 -47.60
N GLN A 272 23.27 4.91 -47.48
CA GLN A 272 23.19 6.01 -48.43
C GLN A 272 24.39 5.90 -49.38
N ARG A 273 24.12 5.86 -50.68
CA ARG A 273 25.16 5.87 -51.71
C ARG A 273 25.13 7.20 -52.43
N GLN A 274 26.23 7.93 -52.40
CA GLN A 274 26.40 9.18 -53.12
C GLN A 274 27.57 9.06 -54.07
N ALA A 275 27.40 9.51 -55.32
CA ALA A 275 28.49 9.66 -56.26
C ALA A 275 28.93 11.13 -56.25
N LEU A 276 30.21 11.37 -56.00
CA LEU A 276 30.81 12.69 -56.01
C LEU A 276 31.87 12.73 -57.10
N ALA A 277 31.78 13.70 -58.01
CA ALA A 277 32.85 14.00 -58.94
C ALA A 277 33.97 14.73 -58.18
N THR A 278 35.22 14.36 -58.44
CA THR A 278 36.38 14.97 -57.79
C THR A 278 37.56 15.05 -58.74
N ASP A 279 38.30 16.15 -58.63
CA ASP A 279 39.57 16.43 -59.29
C ASP A 279 40.78 15.99 -58.44
N ARG A 280 40.53 15.53 -57.20
CA ARG A 280 41.58 15.11 -56.25
C ARG A 280 41.85 13.61 -56.32
N PRO A 281 43.11 13.18 -56.09
CA PRO A 281 43.43 11.77 -56.04
C PRO A 281 42.70 11.08 -54.88
N PHE A 282 42.20 9.87 -55.13
CA PHE A 282 41.42 9.08 -54.18
C PHE A 282 42.11 8.87 -52.81
N SER A 283 43.45 8.81 -52.80
CA SER A 283 44.24 8.68 -51.57
C SER A 283 44.08 9.86 -50.62
N ALA A 284 43.98 11.09 -51.14
CA ALA A 284 43.80 12.30 -50.33
C ALA A 284 42.39 12.36 -49.72
N LEU A 285 41.38 11.94 -50.50
CA LEU A 285 39.99 11.85 -50.04
C LEU A 285 39.84 10.77 -48.97
N ARG A 286 40.46 9.61 -49.18
CA ARG A 286 40.46 8.53 -48.19
C ARG A 286 41.07 8.97 -46.86
N LEU A 287 42.25 9.61 -46.90
CA LEU A 287 42.90 10.12 -45.69
C LEU A 287 42.03 11.15 -44.97
N ALA A 288 41.40 12.08 -45.71
CA ALA A 288 40.50 13.06 -45.12
C ALA A 288 39.28 12.39 -44.46
N LEU A 289 38.70 11.36 -45.09
CA LEU A 289 37.58 10.61 -44.53
C LEU A 289 37.98 9.80 -43.30
N GLU A 290 39.15 9.16 -43.30
CA GLU A 290 39.69 8.42 -42.14
C GLU A 290 40.00 9.34 -40.96
N VAL A 291 40.37 10.60 -41.21
CA VAL A 291 40.57 11.61 -40.14
C VAL A 291 39.23 12.13 -39.61
N MET A 292 38.22 12.27 -40.47
CA MET A 292 36.92 12.85 -40.09
C MET A 292 35.95 11.85 -39.48
N PHE A 293 36.06 10.56 -39.81
CA PHE A 293 35.09 9.54 -39.43
C PHE A 293 35.77 8.26 -38.93
N GLU A 294 35.27 7.69 -37.82
CA GLU A 294 35.69 6.39 -37.33
C GLU A 294 35.05 5.25 -38.15
N GLY A 295 35.81 4.22 -38.51
CA GLY A 295 35.31 3.00 -39.16
C GLY A 295 35.22 3.06 -40.70
N VAL A 296 36.05 3.88 -41.34
CA VAL A 296 36.14 3.93 -42.82
C VAL A 296 36.84 2.67 -43.36
N GLU A 297 36.12 1.86 -44.12
CA GLU A 297 36.66 0.68 -44.81
C GLU A 297 36.69 0.93 -46.33
N GLY A 298 37.84 0.71 -46.96
CA GLY A 298 37.99 0.85 -48.42
C GLY A 298 37.65 -0.45 -49.15
N SER A 299 36.52 -0.52 -49.88
CA SER A 299 36.29 -1.61 -50.82
C SER A 299 37.08 -1.37 -52.11
N GLY A 300 37.97 -2.29 -52.48
CA GLY A 300 38.80 -2.22 -53.68
C GLY A 300 38.04 -1.99 -54.99
N MET A 301 38.77 -1.54 -56.01
CA MET A 301 38.28 -1.19 -57.35
C MET A 301 37.38 -2.29 -57.96
N LEU A 302 36.16 -1.92 -58.37
CA LEU A 302 35.27 -2.76 -59.17
C LEU A 302 35.93 -3.04 -60.55
N PRO A 303 36.10 -4.31 -60.98
CA PRO A 303 36.61 -4.60 -62.31
C PRO A 303 35.61 -4.18 -63.39
N VAL A 304 36.11 -3.42 -64.36
CA VAL A 304 35.37 -2.96 -65.55
C VAL A 304 35.25 -4.12 -66.54
N SER A 305 34.34 -5.06 -66.27
CA SER A 305 34.02 -6.15 -67.21
C SER A 305 32.52 -6.25 -67.53
N GLY A 306 31.74 -5.21 -67.23
CA GLY A 306 30.28 -5.25 -67.36
C GLY A 306 29.62 -4.03 -68.03
N VAL A 307 30.36 -3.14 -68.70
CA VAL A 307 29.76 -1.99 -69.41
C VAL A 307 29.60 -2.32 -70.89
N LYS A 308 28.42 -2.79 -71.29
CA LYS A 308 28.01 -2.81 -72.70
C LYS A 308 27.78 -1.38 -73.16
N HIS A 309 28.62 -0.88 -74.07
CA HIS A 309 28.38 0.35 -74.80
C HIS A 309 27.16 0.19 -75.73
N GLN A 310 26.05 0.85 -75.41
CA GLN A 310 25.04 1.20 -76.40
C GLN A 310 25.13 2.70 -76.67
N ARG A 311 25.75 3.05 -77.81
CA ARG A 311 25.54 4.36 -78.44
C ARG A 311 24.13 4.36 -79.04
N ARG A 312 23.29 5.31 -78.63
CA ARG A 312 22.15 5.76 -79.43
C ARG A 312 22.50 7.17 -79.93
N GLU A 313 22.57 7.30 -81.24
CA GLU A 313 22.49 8.59 -81.94
C GLU A 313 21.03 9.06 -81.94
N ASP A 314 20.84 10.37 -81.78
CA ASP A 314 19.54 11.06 -81.75
C ASP A 314 18.78 10.91 -83.08
N PRO A 315 17.45 11.13 -83.06
CA PRO A 315 17.02 12.40 -83.64
C PRO A 315 15.85 13.09 -82.91
N GLN A 316 16.02 14.41 -82.81
CA GLN A 316 15.02 15.48 -83.04
C GLN A 316 13.75 15.54 -82.18
N GLY A 317 13.47 16.74 -81.68
CA GLY A 317 12.46 17.00 -80.66
C GLY A 317 11.03 17.14 -81.16
N ALA A 318 10.10 17.01 -80.20
CA ALA A 318 8.79 17.64 -80.20
C ALA A 318 8.18 17.63 -78.78
N SER A 319 8.02 18.83 -78.23
CA SER A 319 6.94 19.36 -77.38
C SER A 319 6.41 18.62 -76.12
N PHE A 320 6.68 19.24 -74.97
CA PHE A 320 5.74 19.85 -74.01
C PHE A 320 4.28 19.35 -73.89
N GLN A 321 3.90 18.96 -72.66
CA GLN A 321 2.72 19.35 -71.84
C GLN A 321 2.74 18.47 -70.57
N GLY A 322 2.54 18.89 -69.32
CA GLY A 322 1.94 20.08 -68.74
C GLY A 322 1.02 19.63 -67.58
N GLN A 323 1.17 20.28 -66.41
CA GLN A 323 0.29 20.29 -65.21
C GLN A 323 0.46 19.11 -64.21
N GLN A 324 0.86 19.31 -62.93
CA GLN A 324 0.23 20.08 -61.82
C GLN A 324 -1.18 19.53 -61.45
N LEU A 325 -1.63 19.34 -60.21
CA LEU A 325 -1.24 19.74 -58.85
C LEU A 325 -2.21 19.02 -57.84
N HIS A 326 -1.77 18.89 -56.58
CA HIS A 326 -2.51 19.01 -55.29
C HIS A 326 -3.73 18.11 -54.97
N GLU A 327 -3.65 17.32 -53.89
CA GLU A 327 -4.06 17.58 -52.48
C GLU A 327 -5.46 17.06 -52.17
N GLN A 328 -5.59 16.21 -51.14
CA GLN A 328 -6.41 16.54 -49.97
C GLN A 328 -6.21 15.57 -48.81
N GLN A 329 -6.06 16.18 -47.64
CA GLN A 329 -6.01 15.64 -46.29
C GLN A 329 -7.40 15.19 -45.80
N GLN A 330 -7.42 14.07 -45.07
CA GLN A 330 -7.93 13.98 -43.69
C GLN A 330 -9.42 14.24 -43.42
N GLN A 331 -10.18 13.17 -43.16
CA GLN A 331 -11.12 13.02 -42.05
C GLN A 331 -11.83 11.66 -42.15
N GLN A 332 -11.73 10.83 -41.11
CA GLN A 332 -12.83 10.01 -40.55
C GLN A 332 -12.31 9.09 -39.44
N GLN A 333 -12.41 9.59 -38.21
CA GLN A 333 -12.85 8.79 -37.07
C GLN A 333 -14.32 9.14 -36.84
N ASP A 334 -15.19 8.14 -36.89
CA ASP A 334 -16.41 7.93 -36.10
C ASP A 334 -17.45 7.16 -36.90
N ALA A 335 -17.63 5.89 -36.54
CA ALA A 335 -18.88 5.14 -36.47
C ALA A 335 -18.59 3.64 -36.56
N GLY A 336 -19.05 2.86 -35.59
CA GLY A 336 -19.36 1.46 -35.85
C GLY A 336 -19.17 0.48 -34.70
N VAL A 337 -20.14 0.51 -33.78
CA VAL A 337 -20.71 -0.63 -33.02
C VAL A 337 -19.87 -1.32 -31.96
#